data_AF-A0A966UK41-F1
#
_entry.id   AF-A0A966UK41-F1
#
_cell.length_a   1.000
_cell.length_b   1.000
_cell.length_c   1.000
_cell.angle_alpha   90.00
_cell.angle_beta   90.00
_cell.angle_gamma   90.00
#
_symmetry.space_group_name_H-M   'P 1'
#
loop_
_entity.id
_entity.type
_entity.pdbx_description
1 polymer ?
#
loop_
_entity_poly.entity_id
_entity_poly.type
_entity_poly.pdbx_seq_one_letter_code
_entity_poly.pdbx_strand_id
1 'polypeptide(L)'
;MAKLLIVTQVLENYGSEANPFWKAKGSSEYVVKNFTAFTAVNATVQSLRHEIEIDNPLYSEYIVSWEVVDNDYLTDFERSQLEYEGRIDFPTTELELAA
;
A
#
# COMPACT_ATOMS: atom_id res chain seq x y z
N MET A 1 2.40 -15.82 -12.88
CA MET A 1 1.75 -15.75 -11.54
C MET A 1 1.24 -14.33 -11.37
N ALA A 2 0.30 -14.09 -10.46
CA ALA A 2 -0.24 -12.76 -10.19
C ALA A 2 0.15 -12.31 -8.78
N LYS A 3 0.06 -11.01 -8.51
CA LYS A 3 0.17 -10.44 -7.17
C LYS A 3 -1.01 -9.50 -6.91
N LEU A 4 -1.39 -9.39 -5.65
CA LEU A 4 -2.38 -8.41 -5.20
C LEU A 4 -1.62 -7.15 -4.78
N LEU A 5 -1.80 -6.07 -5.52
CA LEU A 5 -1.34 -4.73 -5.19
C LEU A 5 -2.40 -4.02 -4.35
N ILE A 6 -1.98 -3.38 -3.25
CA ILE A 6 -2.83 -2.58 -2.37
C ILE A 6 -2.18 -1.20 -2.26
N VAL A 7 -2.98 -0.15 -2.46
CA VAL A 7 -2.51 1.24 -2.45
C VAL A 7 -3.20 2.00 -1.32
N THR A 8 -2.44 2.81 -0.60
CA THR A 8 -2.94 3.64 0.51
C THR A 8 -2.88 5.13 0.18
N GLN A 9 -3.56 5.93 0.99
CA GLN A 9 -3.35 7.36 1.10
C GLN A 9 -2.81 7.65 2.49
N VAL A 10 -1.69 8.37 2.54
CA VAL A 10 -1.10 8.87 3.79
C VAL A 10 -1.54 10.31 4.02
N LEU A 11 -2.05 10.59 5.22
CA LEU A 11 -2.37 11.91 5.71
C LEU A 11 -1.56 12.21 6.97
N GLU A 12 -1.02 13.42 7.06
CA GLU A 12 -0.41 13.94 8.28
C GLU A 12 -1.24 15.10 8.82
N ASN A 13 -1.41 15.14 10.15
CA ASN A 13 -2.07 16.26 10.83
C ASN A 13 -1.05 17.36 11.14
N TYR A 14 -1.22 18.53 10.53
CA TYR A 14 -0.45 19.74 10.84
C TYR A 14 -1.15 20.66 11.85
N GLY A 15 -2.34 20.26 12.32
CA GLY A 15 -3.08 20.89 13.39
C GLY A 15 -2.82 20.23 14.74
N SER A 16 -3.74 20.45 15.68
CA SER A 16 -3.78 19.69 16.93
C SER A 16 -4.83 18.59 16.85
N GLU A 17 -4.86 17.68 17.82
CA GLU A 17 -5.93 16.68 17.94
C GLU A 17 -7.32 17.34 18.08
N ALA A 18 -7.40 18.47 18.80
CA ALA A 18 -8.65 19.20 18.99
C ALA A 18 -9.08 20.07 17.79
N ASN A 19 -8.15 20.39 16.90
CA ASN A 19 -8.40 21.17 15.68
C ASN A 19 -7.50 20.65 14.56
N PRO A 20 -7.87 19.52 13.94
CA PRO A 20 -7.01 18.85 12.99
C PRO A 20 -6.95 19.60 11.65
N PHE A 21 -5.78 19.53 11.02
CA PHE A 21 -5.54 20.01 9.67
C PHE A 21 -4.76 18.95 8.88
N TRP A 22 -5.53 18.07 8.24
CA TRP A 22 -5.00 16.94 7.50
C TRP A 22 -4.49 17.35 6.11
N LYS A 23 -3.30 16.86 5.76
CA LYS A 23 -2.71 17.02 4.43
C LYS A 23 -2.34 15.67 3.86
N ALA A 24 -2.71 15.45 2.59
CA ALA A 24 -2.20 14.33 1.82
C ALA A 24 -0.68 14.42 1.65
N LYS A 25 0.03 13.34 1.97
CA LYS A 25 1.50 13.24 1.91
C LYS A 25 2.04 12.24 0.92
N GLY A 26 1.13 11.53 0.25
CA GLY A 26 1.46 10.54 -0.76
C GLY A 26 0.70 9.27 -0.49
N SER A 27 1.23 8.19 -1.02
CA SER A 27 0.67 6.84 -0.93
C SER A 27 1.78 5.88 -0.55
N SER A 28 1.42 4.79 0.11
CA SER A 28 2.26 3.60 0.21
C SER A 28 1.66 2.51 -0.68
N GLU A 29 2.51 1.56 -1.06
CA GLU A 29 2.16 0.43 -1.89
C GLU A 29 2.57 -0.85 -1.17
N TYR A 30 1.67 -1.84 -1.16
CA TYR A 30 1.89 -3.14 -0.56
C TYR A 30 1.54 -4.24 -1.55
N VAL A 31 2.23 -5.36 -1.48
CA VAL A 31 1.98 -6.51 -2.35
C VAL A 31 1.84 -7.82 -1.59
N VAL A 32 0.85 -8.62 -1.98
CA VAL A 32 0.80 -10.06 -1.65
C VAL A 32 1.26 -10.83 -2.89
N LYS A 33 2.43 -11.46 -2.81
CA LYS A 33 2.98 -12.25 -3.91
C LYS A 33 2.25 -13.58 -4.08
N ASN A 34 2.41 -14.18 -5.27
CA ASN A 34 1.83 -15.49 -5.60
C ASN A 34 0.33 -15.58 -5.31
N PHE A 35 -0.39 -14.50 -5.56
CA PHE A 35 -1.79 -14.38 -5.21
C PHE A 35 -2.64 -15.27 -6.13
N THR A 36 -3.49 -16.10 -5.51
CA THR A 36 -4.34 -17.08 -6.21
C THR A 36 -5.81 -17.00 -5.80
N ALA A 37 -6.15 -16.25 -4.75
CA ALA A 37 -7.51 -16.13 -4.22
C ALA A 37 -8.36 -15.12 -5.01
N PHE A 38 -8.43 -15.27 -6.34
CA PHE A 38 -9.05 -14.30 -7.25
C PHE A 38 -10.53 -14.02 -6.97
N THR A 39 -11.25 -14.97 -6.38
CA THR A 39 -12.67 -14.83 -6.00
C THR A 39 -12.86 -14.19 -4.62
N ALA A 40 -11.79 -14.01 -3.86
CA ALA A 40 -11.81 -13.53 -2.48
C ALA A 40 -10.96 -12.26 -2.27
N VAL A 41 -10.59 -11.54 -3.35
CA VAL A 41 -9.74 -10.34 -3.31
C VAL A 41 -10.16 -9.36 -2.22
N ASN A 42 -11.44 -8.95 -2.19
CA ASN A 42 -11.91 -8.01 -1.18
C ASN A 42 -11.76 -8.60 0.24
N ALA A 43 -12.13 -9.86 0.46
CA ALA A 43 -12.00 -10.49 1.77
C ALA A 43 -10.53 -10.55 2.24
N THR A 44 -9.59 -10.84 1.32
CA THR A 44 -8.16 -10.81 1.60
C THR A 44 -7.66 -9.40 1.95
N VAL A 45 -8.08 -8.37 1.22
CA VAL A 45 -7.71 -6.98 1.55
C VAL A 45 -8.26 -6.59 2.93
N GLN A 46 -9.50 -6.97 3.23
CA GLN A 46 -10.09 -6.70 4.54
C GLN A 46 -9.34 -7.41 5.68
N SER A 47 -8.86 -8.64 5.47
CA SER A 47 -8.06 -9.33 6.48
C SER A 47 -6.70 -8.67 6.74
N LEU A 48 -6.11 -8.04 5.73
CA LEU A 48 -4.80 -7.35 5.83
C LEU A 48 -4.90 -5.91 6.36
N ARG A 49 -6.10 -5.36 6.45
CA ARG A 49 -6.33 -3.95 6.83
C ARG A 49 -5.64 -3.56 8.14
N HIS A 50 -5.62 -4.47 9.10
CA HIS A 50 -5.00 -4.24 10.42
C HIS A 50 -3.46 -4.13 10.39
N GLU A 51 -2.81 -4.62 9.33
CA GLU A 51 -1.35 -4.52 9.13
C GLU A 51 -0.97 -3.26 8.32
N ILE A 52 -1.93 -2.71 7.58
CA ILE A 52 -1.72 -1.60 6.64
C ILE A 52 -2.17 -0.27 7.23
N GLU A 53 -3.39 -0.22 7.79
CA GLU A 53 -4.01 1.04 8.17
C GLU A 53 -3.54 1.51 9.54
N ILE A 54 -3.26 2.79 9.62
CA ILE A 54 -2.91 3.49 10.85
C ILE A 54 -3.92 4.62 11.02
N ASP A 55 -4.49 4.74 12.21
CA ASP A 55 -5.37 5.85 12.56
C ASP A 55 -4.98 6.37 13.94
N ASN A 56 -4.29 7.51 13.97
CA ASN A 56 -3.92 8.18 15.20
C ASN A 56 -4.01 9.71 15.02
N PRO A 57 -3.96 10.49 16.12
CA PRO A 57 -4.20 11.94 16.05
C PRO A 57 -3.27 12.75 15.13
N LEU A 58 -2.09 12.23 14.78
CA LEU A 58 -1.10 12.93 13.97
C LEU A 58 -0.86 12.32 12.58
N TYR A 59 -1.29 11.08 12.36
CA TYR A 59 -1.02 10.32 11.15
C TYR A 59 -2.18 9.38 10.87
N SER A 60 -2.63 9.38 9.62
CA SER A 60 -3.61 8.44 9.12
C SER A 60 -3.14 7.83 7.81
N GLU A 61 -3.25 6.52 7.69
CA GLU A 61 -2.99 5.78 6.47
C GLU A 61 -4.16 4.82 6.24
N TYR A 62 -4.79 4.92 5.08
CA TYR A 62 -5.95 4.10 4.73
C TYR A 62 -5.87 3.60 3.29
N ILE A 63 -6.41 2.41 3.07
CA ILE A 63 -6.47 1.74 1.77
C ILE A 63 -7.45 2.50 0.87
N VAL A 64 -7.00 2.89 -0.32
CA VAL A 64 -7.81 3.59 -1.32
C VAL A 64 -8.18 2.73 -2.52
N SER A 65 -7.32 1.76 -2.87
CA SER A 65 -7.57 0.84 -3.99
C SER A 65 -6.76 -0.44 -3.87
N TRP A 66 -7.14 -1.44 -4.66
CA TRP A 66 -6.39 -2.68 -4.82
C TRP A 66 -6.65 -3.26 -6.22
N GLU A 67 -5.66 -3.97 -6.74
CA GLU A 67 -5.72 -4.59 -8.06
C GLU A 67 -4.93 -5.90 -8.08
N VAL A 68 -5.40 -6.89 -8.82
CA VAL A 68 -4.61 -8.09 -9.13
C VAL A 68 -3.83 -7.81 -10.41
N VAL A 69 -2.51 -7.75 -10.29
CA VAL A 69 -1.59 -7.42 -11.38
C VAL A 69 -0.66 -8.59 -11.69
N ASP A 70 -0.02 -8.54 -12.86
CA ASP A 70 0.98 -9.54 -13.25
C ASP A 70 2.19 -9.53 -12.32
N ASN A 71 2.90 -10.66 -12.23
CA ASN A 71 4.04 -10.80 -11.31
C ASN A 71 5.19 -9.82 -11.59
N ASP A 72 5.39 -9.45 -12.85
CA ASP A 72 6.41 -8.52 -13.34
C ASP A 72 5.97 -7.06 -13.34
N TYR A 73 4.73 -6.77 -12.90
CA TYR A 73 4.28 -5.40 -12.67
C TYR A 73 5.24 -4.68 -11.73
N LEU A 74 5.71 -3.49 -12.09
CA LEU A 74 6.47 -2.63 -11.18
C LEU A 74 5.55 -1.54 -10.66
N THR A 75 5.72 -1.09 -9.42
CA THR A 75 4.99 0.10 -8.97
C THR A 75 5.54 1.37 -9.62
N ASP A 76 4.83 2.50 -9.48
CA ASP A 76 5.33 3.78 -10.01
C ASP A 76 6.67 4.15 -9.37
N PHE A 77 6.82 3.88 -8.07
CA PHE A 77 8.07 4.16 -7.37
C PHE A 77 9.20 3.21 -7.78
N GLU A 78 8.92 1.92 -7.98
CA GLU A 78 9.91 0.98 -8.51
C GLU A 78 10.33 1.35 -9.94
N ARG A 79 9.39 1.79 -10.79
CA ARG A 79 9.69 2.31 -12.13
C ARG A 79 10.59 3.54 -12.07
N SER A 80 10.27 4.50 -11.20
CA SER A 80 11.10 5.71 -11.05
C SER A 80 12.51 5.38 -10.57
N GLN A 81 12.65 4.38 -9.69
CA GLN A 81 13.95 3.94 -9.20
C GLN A 81 14.83 3.34 -10.32
N LEU A 82 14.22 2.56 -11.21
CA LEU A 82 14.94 2.06 -12.39
C LEU A 82 15.31 3.18 -13.36
N GLU A 83 14.44 4.17 -13.54
CA GLU A 83 14.68 5.29 -14.44
C GLU A 83 15.82 6.19 -13.97
N TYR A 84 15.83 6.59 -12.70
CA TYR A 84 16.76 7.60 -12.19
C TYR A 84 18.00 7.00 -11.52
N GLU A 85 17.88 5.83 -10.87
CA GLU A 85 18.96 5.17 -10.13
C GLU A 85 19.50 3.92 -10.84
N GLY A 86 18.80 3.41 -11.85
CA GLY A 86 19.20 2.21 -12.61
C GLY A 86 19.04 0.89 -11.85
N ARG A 87 18.47 0.92 -10.64
CA ARG A 87 18.24 -0.24 -9.76
C ARG A 87 17.13 0.05 -8.75
N ILE A 88 16.46 -0.99 -8.27
CA ILE A 88 15.45 -0.89 -7.22
C ILE A 88 16.14 -1.09 -5.86
N ASP A 89 16.23 -0.02 -5.08
CA ASP A 89 16.79 -0.03 -3.71
C ASP A 89 15.71 -0.20 -2.65
N PHE A 90 14.50 0.30 -2.94
CA PHE A 90 13.34 0.31 -2.08
C PHE A 90 12.20 -0.42 -2.80
N PRO A 91 12.20 -1.77 -2.78
CA PRO A 91 11.12 -2.54 -3.37
C PRO A 91 9.80 -2.32 -2.60
N THR A 92 8.68 -2.60 -3.25
CA THR A 92 7.36 -2.52 -2.60
C THR A 92 7.29 -3.43 -1.38
N THR A 93 6.60 -2.97 -0.33
CA THR A 93 6.47 -3.74 0.92
C THR A 93 5.65 -5.00 0.70
N GLU A 94 6.18 -6.14 1.11
CA GLU A 94 5.52 -7.44 0.96
C GLU A 94 4.70 -7.78 2.22
N LEU A 95 3.47 -8.27 2.01
CA LEU A 95 2.60 -8.78 3.06
C LEU A 95 2.43 -10.29 2.90
N GLU A 96 2.39 -10.99 4.03
CA GLU A 96 2.13 -12.42 4.08
C GLU A 96 0.68 -12.68 4.50
N LEU A 97 0.03 -13.64 3.87
CA LEU A 97 -1.27 -14.10 4.35
C LEU A 97 -1.04 -15.02 5.55
N ALA A 98 -1.78 -14.79 6.64
CA ALA A 98 -1.81 -15.72 7.76
C ALA A 98 -2.15 -17.14 7.27
N ALA A 99 -1.39 -18.12 7.74
CA ALA A 99 -1.52 -19.53 7.37
C ALA A 99 -2.83 -20.18 7.87
#